data_AF-A0AAV2G6X5-F1
#
_entry.id   AF-A0AAV2G6X5-F1
#
_cell.length_a   1.000
_cell.length_b   1.000
_cell.length_c   1.000
_cell.angle_alpha   90.00
_cell.angle_beta   90.00
_cell.angle_gamma   90.00
#
_symmetry.space_group_name_H-M   'P 1'
#
loop_
_entity.id
_entity.type
_entity.pdbx_description
1 polymer ?
#
loop_
_entity_poly.entity_id
_entity_poly.type
_entity_poly.pdbx_seq_one_letter_code
_entity_poly.pdbx_strand_id
1 'polypeptide(L)'
;MNRVFQEYLDKFVIVFIDDILIYSKSEEEHKIHLRIVLQILSEKQLYAKFSKCEFWLKEVIFLGHVISGRGVEVDPKKVEAVVSWAPPKDLYELRSFLGMAGYYRRFVEGFSKIAAPLTKLLRKNTKYVWDESCQKSFDELKKKLTTAPVLALPSNHGEFVVYSDASYQGLDCVLMQDGRVIAYASRQLCPHEVNYPTHDLELAAVVFALKIWRHYLYGETFKILTDHKSLKYILDKKDLNSRQRRWIELLKDYD
;
A
#
# COMPACT_ATOMS: atom_id res chain seq x y z
N MET A 1 -9.42 -14.16 18.07
CA MET A 1 -9.01 -14.93 16.87
C MET A 1 -7.49 -15.04 16.69
N ASN A 2 -6.72 -13.96 16.75
CA ASN A 2 -5.25 -14.05 16.56
C ASN A 2 -4.51 -14.97 17.57
N ARG A 3 -4.93 -14.98 18.84
CA ARG A 3 -4.37 -15.91 19.84
C ARG A 3 -4.72 -17.38 19.58
N VAL A 4 -5.84 -17.63 18.89
CA VAL A 4 -6.33 -18.99 18.61
C VAL A 4 -5.49 -19.63 17.49
N PHE A 5 -5.13 -18.84 16.47
CA PHE A 5 -4.38 -19.30 15.32
C PHE A 5 -2.89 -18.93 15.36
N GLN A 6 -2.38 -18.47 16.51
CA GLN A 6 -1.04 -17.87 16.64
C GLN A 6 0.08 -18.70 15.98
N GLU A 7 0.02 -20.03 16.10
CA GLU A 7 1.02 -20.93 15.52
C GLU A 7 1.02 -20.97 13.98
N TYR A 8 -0.12 -20.64 13.37
CA TYR A 8 -0.40 -20.78 11.94
C TYR A 8 -0.60 -19.43 11.23
N LEU A 9 -0.63 -18.33 11.99
CA LEU A 9 -0.66 -16.97 11.45
C LEU A 9 0.53 -16.75 10.52
N ASP A 10 0.25 -16.13 9.37
CA ASP A 10 1.22 -15.77 8.33
C ASP A 10 2.01 -16.95 7.73
N LYS A 11 1.65 -18.20 8.08
CA LYS A 11 2.13 -19.43 7.44
C LYS A 11 1.16 -19.94 6.38
N PHE A 12 -0.11 -20.10 6.79
CA PHE A 12 -1.21 -20.51 5.90
C PHE A 12 -2.57 -19.97 6.35
N VAL A 13 -2.62 -19.22 7.46
CA VAL A 13 -3.84 -18.58 7.97
C VAL A 13 -3.60 -17.08 8.11
N ILE A 14 -4.52 -16.28 7.58
CA ILE A 14 -4.64 -14.86 7.90
C ILE A 14 -5.98 -14.64 8.60
N VAL A 15 -5.97 -13.86 9.67
CA VAL A 15 -7.16 -13.56 10.45
C VAL A 15 -7.35 -12.06 10.52
N PHE A 16 -8.55 -11.59 10.19
CA PHE A 16 -8.93 -10.21 10.39
C PHE A 16 -10.29 -10.13 11.08
N ILE A 17 -10.28 -9.79 12.37
CA ILE A 17 -11.47 -9.78 13.24
C ILE A 17 -12.15 -11.15 13.23
N ASP A 18 -13.19 -11.32 12.42
CA ASP A 18 -14.00 -12.54 12.31
C ASP A 18 -13.74 -13.31 11.00
N ASP A 19 -13.04 -12.70 10.04
CA ASP A 19 -12.74 -13.32 8.76
C ASP A 19 -11.43 -14.13 8.84
N ILE A 20 -11.49 -15.38 8.38
CA ILE A 20 -10.34 -16.30 8.34
C ILE A 20 -10.08 -16.65 6.89
N LEU A 21 -8.89 -16.30 6.40
CA LEU A 21 -8.39 -16.70 5.09
C LEU A 21 -7.39 -17.84 5.26
N ILE A 22 -7.62 -18.96 4.56
CA ILE A 22 -6.72 -20.11 4.52
C ILE A 22 -6.15 -20.20 3.12
N TYR A 23 -4.83 -20.22 2.99
CA TYR A 23 -4.14 -20.30 1.69
C TYR A 23 -3.08 -21.39 1.70
N SER A 24 -2.77 -21.97 0.54
CA SER A 24 -1.85 -23.12 0.43
C SER A 24 -1.27 -23.19 -0.98
N LYS A 25 -0.16 -23.91 -1.16
CA LYS A 25 0.50 -24.02 -2.48
C LYS A 25 -0.09 -25.12 -3.35
N SER A 26 -0.64 -26.17 -2.74
CA SER A 26 -1.27 -27.31 -3.40
C SER A 26 -2.61 -27.68 -2.78
N GLU A 27 -3.42 -28.47 -3.49
CA GLU A 27 -4.70 -28.97 -2.99
C GLU A 27 -4.52 -29.95 -1.83
N GLU A 28 -3.45 -30.76 -1.87
CA GLU A 28 -3.10 -31.71 -0.82
C GLU A 28 -2.75 -30.99 0.49
N GLU A 29 -1.91 -29.96 0.41
CA GLU A 29 -1.60 -29.09 1.56
C GLU A 29 -2.86 -28.38 2.06
N HIS A 30 -3.69 -27.87 1.14
CA HIS A 30 -4.91 -27.15 1.50
C HIS A 30 -5.88 -28.03 2.29
N LYS A 31 -6.00 -29.31 1.93
CA LYS A 31 -6.80 -30.30 2.67
C LYS A 31 -6.34 -30.41 4.13
N ILE A 32 -5.03 -30.45 4.34
CA ILE A 32 -4.42 -30.57 5.67
C ILE A 32 -4.66 -29.28 6.46
N HIS A 33 -4.36 -28.12 5.88
CA HIS A 33 -4.54 -26.82 6.51
C HIS A 33 -5.99 -26.56 6.90
N LEU A 34 -6.94 -26.88 6.01
CA LEU A 34 -8.37 -26.76 6.28
C LEU A 34 -8.79 -27.63 7.47
N ARG A 35 -8.30 -28.88 7.54
CA ARG A 35 -8.58 -29.79 8.66
C ARG A 35 -8.07 -29.23 9.98
N ILE A 36 -6.83 -28.71 10.00
CA ILE A 36 -6.23 -28.08 11.19
C ILE A 36 -7.10 -26.90 11.67
N VAL A 37 -7.47 -26.00 10.76
CA VAL A 37 -8.24 -24.80 11.10
C VAL A 37 -9.62 -25.15 11.65
N LEU A 38 -10.35 -26.06 10.99
CA LEU A 38 -11.66 -26.50 11.44
C LEU A 38 -11.60 -27.23 12.80
N GLN A 39 -10.55 -28.02 13.03
CA GLN A 39 -10.35 -28.68 14.31
C GLN A 39 -10.12 -27.67 15.43
N ILE A 40 -9.28 -26.66 15.21
CA ILE A 40 -9.05 -25.58 16.19
C ILE A 40 -10.35 -24.82 16.49
N LEU A 41 -11.16 -24.50 15.48
CA LEU A 41 -12.46 -23.85 15.67
C LEU A 41 -13.37 -24.71 16.56
N SER A 42 -13.44 -26.01 16.30
CA SER A 42 -14.22 -26.95 17.09
C SER A 42 -13.74 -27.04 18.55
N GLU A 43 -12.43 -27.19 18.77
CA GLU A 43 -11.82 -27.29 20.11
C GLU A 43 -12.01 -26.00 20.93
N LYS A 44 -12.03 -24.84 20.27
CA LYS A 44 -12.27 -23.54 20.91
C LYS A 44 -13.74 -23.13 20.95
N GLN A 45 -14.65 -24.01 20.49
CA GLN A 45 -16.10 -23.75 20.41
C GLN A 45 -16.44 -22.46 19.64
N LEU A 46 -15.72 -22.21 18.55
CA LEU A 46 -15.97 -21.13 17.61
C LEU A 46 -16.69 -21.68 16.39
N TYR A 47 -17.77 -21.01 15.98
CA TYR A 47 -18.65 -21.50 14.93
C TYR A 47 -18.62 -20.58 13.72
N ALA A 48 -18.22 -21.13 12.57
CA ALA A 48 -18.31 -20.44 11.29
C ALA A 48 -19.72 -20.65 10.69
N LYS A 49 -20.31 -19.58 10.15
CA LYS A 49 -21.59 -19.67 9.45
C LYS A 49 -21.35 -20.26 8.05
N PHE A 50 -21.70 -21.52 7.84
CA PHE A 50 -21.45 -22.24 6.58
C PHE A 50 -21.94 -21.49 5.33
N SER A 51 -23.08 -20.80 5.39
CA SER A 51 -23.62 -20.01 4.27
C SER A 51 -22.77 -18.80 3.85
N LYS A 52 -21.75 -18.44 4.64
CA LYS A 52 -20.79 -17.36 4.36
C LYS A 52 -19.37 -17.91 4.11
N CYS A 53 -19.20 -19.23 4.18
CA CYS A 53 -17.91 -19.85 3.94
C CYS A 53 -17.78 -20.25 2.47
N GLU A 54 -16.61 -19.98 1.92
CA GLU A 54 -16.24 -20.37 0.57
C GLU A 54 -15.02 -21.30 0.66
N PHE A 55 -15.01 -22.38 -0.12
CA PHE A 55 -13.97 -23.41 -0.04
C PHE A 55 -13.45 -23.75 -1.45
N TRP A 56 -12.18 -24.19 -1.53
CA TRP A 56 -11.55 -24.69 -2.76
C TRP A 56 -11.58 -23.71 -3.94
N LEU A 57 -11.45 -22.41 -3.64
CA LEU A 57 -11.39 -21.37 -4.65
C LEU A 57 -9.94 -21.06 -5.06
N LYS A 58 -9.74 -20.76 -6.34
CA LYS A 58 -8.45 -20.27 -6.88
C LYS A 58 -8.25 -18.77 -6.69
N GLU A 59 -9.34 -18.05 -6.50
CA GLU A 59 -9.39 -16.62 -6.21
C GLU A 59 -10.47 -16.36 -5.17
N VAL A 60 -10.22 -15.42 -4.26
CA VAL A 60 -11.14 -15.09 -3.17
C VAL A 60 -11.17 -13.60 -2.93
N ILE A 61 -12.34 -13.08 -2.56
CA ILE A 61 -12.49 -11.70 -2.12
C ILE A 61 -12.22 -11.66 -0.62
N PHE A 62 -11.16 -10.97 -0.21
CA PHE A 62 -10.80 -10.81 1.20
C PHE A 62 -10.44 -9.35 1.47
N LEU A 63 -11.11 -8.75 2.46
CA LEU A 63 -10.93 -7.33 2.83
C LEU A 63 -10.99 -6.38 1.63
N GLY A 64 -11.96 -6.55 0.72
CA GLY A 64 -12.10 -5.66 -0.44
C GLY A 64 -11.00 -5.80 -1.51
N HIS A 65 -10.22 -6.88 -1.48
CA HIS A 65 -9.26 -7.22 -2.52
C HIS A 65 -9.58 -8.60 -3.10
N VAL A 66 -9.29 -8.79 -4.38
CA VAL A 66 -9.26 -10.13 -4.97
C VAL A 66 -7.85 -10.68 -4.79
N ILE A 67 -7.73 -11.81 -4.12
CA ILE A 67 -6.47 -12.51 -3.89
C ILE A 67 -6.47 -13.76 -4.76
N SER A 68 -5.44 -13.91 -5.59
CA SER A 68 -5.27 -15.08 -6.45
C SER A 68 -3.79 -15.50 -6.51
N GLY A 69 -3.50 -16.62 -7.17
CA GLY A 69 -2.12 -17.04 -7.44
C GLY A 69 -1.31 -16.06 -8.30
N ARG A 70 -1.96 -15.10 -8.97
CA ARG A 70 -1.29 -14.03 -9.73
C ARG A 70 -0.83 -12.87 -8.85
N GLY A 71 -1.50 -12.66 -7.71
CA GLY A 71 -1.27 -11.53 -6.83
C GLY A 71 -2.56 -10.97 -6.24
N VAL A 72 -2.53 -9.68 -5.93
CA VAL A 72 -3.62 -8.94 -5.30
C VAL A 72 -4.17 -7.92 -6.30
N GLU A 73 -5.48 -7.87 -6.42
CA GLU A 73 -6.21 -6.99 -7.34
C GLU A 73 -7.26 -6.18 -6.57
N VAL A 74 -7.72 -5.10 -7.19
CA VAL A 74 -8.85 -4.30 -6.67
C VAL A 74 -10.14 -5.09 -6.89
N ASP A 75 -11.05 -5.10 -5.92
CA ASP A 75 -12.37 -5.74 -6.08
C ASP A 75 -13.15 -5.08 -7.25
N PRO A 76 -13.50 -5.82 -8.32
CA PRO A 76 -14.24 -5.28 -9.45
C PRO A 76 -15.55 -4.60 -9.06
N LYS A 77 -16.26 -5.11 -8.03
CA LYS A 77 -17.49 -4.50 -7.54
C LYS A 77 -17.24 -3.11 -6.96
N LYS A 78 -16.08 -2.92 -6.32
CA LYS A 78 -15.67 -1.60 -5.81
C LYS A 78 -15.25 -0.70 -6.96
N VAL A 79 -14.52 -1.21 -7.95
CA VAL A 79 -14.15 -0.49 -9.17
C VAL A 79 -15.38 0.03 -9.91
N GLU A 80 -16.41 -0.80 -10.12
CA GLU A 80 -17.65 -0.40 -10.79
C GLU A 80 -18.37 0.76 -10.06
N ALA A 81 -18.40 0.70 -8.72
CA ALA A 81 -18.94 1.78 -7.91
C ALA A 81 -18.13 3.08 -8.08
N VAL A 82 -16.81 2.99 -8.27
CA VAL A 82 -15.95 4.15 -8.56
C VAL A 82 -16.27 4.73 -9.94
N VAL A 83 -16.44 3.88 -10.95
CA VAL A 83 -16.71 4.30 -12.34
C VAL A 83 -18.04 5.02 -12.46
N SER A 84 -19.06 4.54 -11.77
CA SER A 84 -20.40 5.15 -11.74
C SER A 84 -20.50 6.36 -10.80
N TRP A 85 -19.45 6.65 -10.02
CA TRP A 85 -19.45 7.77 -9.08
C TRP A 85 -19.55 9.11 -9.81
N ALA A 86 -20.54 9.93 -9.44
CA ALA A 86 -20.75 11.27 -9.99
C ALA A 86 -19.79 12.30 -9.33
N PRO A 87 -19.38 13.38 -10.02
CA PRO A 87 -18.53 14.40 -9.42
C PRO A 87 -19.08 14.89 -8.07
N PRO A 88 -18.28 14.82 -6.99
CA PRO A 88 -18.71 15.26 -5.66
C PRO A 88 -19.23 16.69 -5.66
N LYS A 89 -20.37 16.92 -5.02
CA LYS A 89 -21.01 18.23 -4.93
C LYS A 89 -20.64 18.99 -3.66
N ASP A 90 -20.16 18.27 -2.66
CA ASP A 90 -19.79 18.84 -1.37
C ASP A 90 -18.56 18.16 -0.74
N LEU A 91 -18.13 18.69 0.41
CA LEU A 91 -16.98 18.17 1.15
C LEU A 91 -17.21 16.77 1.72
N TYR A 92 -18.45 16.36 1.98
CA TYR A 92 -18.77 15.05 2.53
C TYR A 92 -18.60 13.97 1.46
N GLU A 93 -19.20 14.17 0.28
CA GLU A 93 -19.05 13.31 -0.88
C GLU A 93 -17.59 13.23 -1.32
N LEU A 94 -16.86 14.35 -1.31
CA LEU A 94 -15.45 14.38 -1.67
C LEU A 94 -14.59 13.57 -0.70
N ARG A 95 -14.85 13.67 0.61
CA ARG A 95 -14.16 12.85 1.63
C ARG A 95 -14.47 11.37 1.46
N SER A 96 -15.71 11.03 1.15
CA SER A 96 -16.13 9.65 0.88
C SER A 96 -15.37 9.07 -0.32
N PHE A 97 -15.34 9.80 -1.44
CA PHE A 97 -14.59 9.41 -2.63
C PHE A 97 -13.09 9.25 -2.35
N LEU A 98 -12.45 10.25 -1.73
CA LEU A 98 -11.02 10.21 -1.40
C LEU A 98 -10.67 9.13 -0.38
N GLY A 99 -11.57 8.81 0.55
CA GLY A 99 -11.40 7.70 1.49
C GLY A 99 -11.35 6.35 0.77
N MET A 100 -12.29 6.13 -0.15
CA MET A 100 -12.33 4.91 -0.96
C MET A 100 -11.13 4.84 -1.94
N ALA A 101 -10.86 5.91 -2.69
CA ALA A 101 -9.71 5.95 -3.58
C ALA A 101 -8.38 5.79 -2.82
N GLY A 102 -8.31 6.38 -1.61
CA GLY A 102 -7.17 6.27 -0.70
C GLY A 102 -6.96 4.85 -0.17
N TYR A 103 -8.01 4.05 -0.02
CA TYR A 103 -7.90 2.63 0.34
C TYR A 103 -7.10 1.85 -0.71
N TYR A 104 -7.30 2.17 -1.99
CA TYR A 104 -6.59 1.55 -3.11
C TYR A 104 -5.36 2.31 -3.59
N ARG A 105 -4.87 3.30 -2.82
CA ARG A 105 -3.70 4.12 -3.21
C ARG A 105 -2.46 3.29 -3.54
N ARG A 106 -2.31 2.09 -2.96
CA ARG A 106 -1.16 1.19 -3.20
C ARG A 106 -1.10 0.64 -4.63
N PHE A 107 -2.19 0.74 -5.39
CA PHE A 107 -2.30 0.32 -6.79
C PHE A 107 -2.07 1.47 -7.78
N VAL A 108 -1.99 2.71 -7.29
CA VAL A 108 -1.96 3.92 -8.12
C VAL A 108 -0.62 4.62 -7.96
N GLU A 109 0.19 4.53 -9.00
CA GLU A 109 1.42 5.32 -9.14
C GLU A 109 1.10 6.82 -9.09
N GLY A 110 1.86 7.59 -8.29
CA GLY A 110 1.68 9.04 -8.21
C GLY A 110 0.35 9.49 -7.59
N PHE A 111 -0.36 8.63 -6.84
CA PHE A 111 -1.69 8.92 -6.28
C PHE A 111 -1.80 10.31 -5.64
N SER A 112 -0.80 10.72 -4.85
CA SER A 112 -0.81 12.00 -4.14
C SER A 112 -0.72 13.22 -5.04
N LYS A 113 -0.01 13.12 -6.18
CA LYS A 113 0.07 14.16 -7.20
C LYS A 113 -1.29 14.31 -7.89
N ILE A 114 -1.91 13.19 -8.27
CA ILE A 114 -3.24 13.17 -8.91
C ILE A 114 -4.32 13.69 -7.95
N ALA A 115 -4.30 13.26 -6.68
CA ALA A 115 -5.28 13.69 -5.68
C ALA A 115 -5.04 15.12 -5.14
N ALA A 116 -4.00 15.83 -5.58
CA ALA A 116 -3.65 17.14 -5.02
C ALA A 116 -4.72 18.21 -5.19
N PRO A 117 -5.35 18.38 -6.37
CA PRO A 117 -6.43 19.35 -6.54
C PRO A 117 -7.65 19.04 -5.66
N LEU A 118 -7.98 17.74 -5.52
CA LEU A 118 -9.10 17.28 -4.70
C LEU A 118 -8.85 17.50 -3.20
N THR A 119 -7.66 17.13 -2.71
CA THR A 119 -7.30 17.33 -1.30
C THR A 119 -7.15 18.81 -0.92
N LYS A 120 -6.86 19.70 -1.89
CA LYS A 120 -6.86 21.16 -1.68
C LYS A 120 -8.24 21.67 -1.25
N LEU A 121 -9.32 21.14 -1.83
CA LEU A 121 -10.70 21.50 -1.45
C LEU A 121 -11.04 21.14 0.00
N LEU A 122 -10.34 20.17 0.60
CA LEU A 122 -10.54 19.76 2.00
C LEU A 122 -9.84 20.69 3.02
N ARG A 123 -8.99 21.61 2.58
CA ARG A 123 -8.23 22.50 3.47
C ARG A 123 -9.17 23.51 4.13
N LYS A 124 -8.86 23.85 5.40
CA LYS A 124 -9.58 24.91 6.13
C LYS A 124 -9.53 26.22 5.34
N ASN A 125 -10.61 27.00 5.41
CA ASN A 125 -10.78 28.29 4.73
C ASN A 125 -10.70 28.25 3.19
N THR A 126 -10.89 27.08 2.57
CA THR A 126 -10.97 26.96 1.11
C THR A 126 -12.44 26.91 0.69
N LYS A 127 -12.83 27.75 -0.27
CA LYS A 127 -14.18 27.66 -0.88
C LYS A 127 -14.26 26.41 -1.73
N TYR A 128 -15.37 25.68 -1.63
CA TYR A 128 -15.61 24.53 -2.49
C TYR A 128 -15.94 25.01 -3.90
N VAL A 129 -14.95 24.95 -4.79
CA VAL A 129 -15.09 25.30 -6.21
C VAL A 129 -14.56 24.10 -7.00
N TRP A 130 -15.48 23.39 -7.65
CA TRP A 130 -15.11 22.29 -8.52
C TRP A 130 -14.67 22.84 -9.88
N ASP A 131 -13.36 22.97 -10.06
CA ASP A 131 -12.76 23.47 -11.29
C ASP A 131 -12.35 22.33 -12.26
N GLU A 132 -11.85 22.71 -13.43
CA GLU A 132 -11.38 21.75 -14.43
C GLU A 132 -10.23 20.86 -13.92
N SER A 133 -9.40 21.37 -13.01
CA SER A 133 -8.30 20.60 -12.41
C SER A 133 -8.82 19.51 -11.47
N CYS A 134 -9.88 19.80 -10.72
CA CYS A 134 -10.58 18.84 -9.88
C CYS A 134 -11.26 17.76 -10.73
N GLN A 135 -11.93 18.17 -11.82
CA GLN A 135 -12.56 17.22 -12.74
C GLN A 135 -11.53 16.28 -13.39
N LYS A 136 -10.43 16.84 -13.93
CA LYS A 136 -9.32 16.04 -14.50
C LYS A 136 -8.74 15.06 -13.49
N SER A 137 -8.52 15.51 -12.25
CA SER A 137 -7.99 14.67 -11.17
C SER A 137 -8.94 13.55 -10.77
N PHE A 138 -10.24 13.86 -10.71
CA PHE A 138 -11.29 12.89 -10.42
C PHE A 138 -11.36 11.81 -11.50
N ASP A 139 -11.38 12.20 -12.78
CA ASP A 139 -11.45 11.27 -13.90
C ASP A 139 -10.18 10.42 -14.03
N GLU A 140 -9.00 11.01 -13.81
CA GLU A 140 -7.73 10.28 -13.83
C GLU A 140 -7.64 9.25 -12.68
N LEU A 141 -8.10 9.59 -11.46
CA LEU A 141 -8.19 8.63 -10.36
C LEU A 141 -9.14 7.48 -10.70
N LYS A 142 -10.31 7.76 -11.27
CA LYS A 142 -11.27 6.73 -11.71
C LYS A 142 -10.61 5.80 -12.73
N LYS A 143 -9.91 6.35 -13.72
CA LYS A 143 -9.19 5.59 -14.74
C LYS A 143 -8.07 4.73 -14.14
N LYS A 144 -7.24 5.28 -13.26
CA LYS A 144 -6.14 4.53 -12.63
C LYS A 144 -6.64 3.40 -11.74
N LEU A 145 -7.79 3.56 -11.09
CA LEU A 145 -8.41 2.52 -10.28
C LEU A 145 -9.03 1.41 -11.13
N THR A 146 -9.50 1.71 -12.36
CA THR A 146 -10.01 0.69 -13.29
C THR A 146 -8.91 -0.04 -14.04
N THR A 147 -7.80 0.64 -14.35
CA THR A 147 -6.63 0.05 -15.01
C THR A 147 -5.54 -0.32 -14.02
N ALA A 148 -5.90 -0.53 -12.74
CA ALA A 148 -4.95 -0.86 -11.70
C ALA A 148 -4.23 -2.18 -12.04
N PRO A 149 -2.89 -2.24 -11.93
CA PRO A 149 -2.17 -3.48 -12.18
C PRO A 149 -2.42 -4.50 -11.06
N VAL A 150 -2.25 -5.78 -11.39
CA VAL A 150 -2.15 -6.84 -10.39
C VAL A 150 -0.84 -6.64 -9.61
N LEU A 151 -0.95 -6.44 -8.29
CA LEU A 151 0.22 -6.32 -7.43
C LEU A 151 0.71 -7.70 -7.03
N ALA A 152 2.01 -7.94 -7.11
CA ALA A 152 2.60 -9.18 -6.64
C ALA A 152 2.53 -9.29 -5.11
N LEU A 153 2.33 -10.51 -4.63
CA LEU A 153 2.56 -10.82 -3.21
C LEU A 153 4.08 -10.86 -2.97
N PRO A 154 4.57 -10.29 -1.85
CA PRO A 154 5.97 -10.41 -1.48
C PRO A 154 6.34 -11.87 -1.28
N SER A 155 7.53 -12.23 -1.75
CA SER A 155 8.14 -13.54 -1.59
C SER A 155 9.21 -13.48 -0.49
N ASN A 156 9.37 -14.59 0.24
CA ASN A 156 10.46 -14.77 1.21
C ASN A 156 11.83 -15.01 0.52
N HIS A 157 11.84 -15.04 -0.81
CA HIS A 157 13.01 -15.22 -1.64
C HIS A 157 13.07 -14.11 -2.67
N GLY A 158 14.27 -13.56 -2.89
CA GLY A 158 14.50 -12.48 -3.84
C GLY A 158 14.69 -11.14 -3.13
N GLU A 159 15.48 -10.27 -3.75
CA GLU A 159 15.85 -8.97 -3.21
C GLU A 159 14.77 -7.94 -3.51
N PHE A 160 14.36 -7.15 -2.51
CA PHE A 160 13.47 -6.02 -2.75
C PHE A 160 14.22 -4.88 -3.44
N VAL A 161 13.52 -4.17 -4.30
CA VAL A 161 14.02 -2.96 -4.96
C VAL A 161 13.03 -1.82 -4.71
N VAL A 162 13.51 -0.79 -4.05
CA VAL A 162 12.77 0.45 -3.78
C VAL A 162 13.21 1.49 -4.81
N TYR A 163 12.29 1.90 -5.68
CA TYR A 163 12.47 3.09 -6.49
C TYR A 163 11.91 4.29 -5.73
N SER A 164 12.68 5.37 -5.65
CA SER A 164 12.27 6.61 -5.02
C SER A 164 12.53 7.80 -5.94
N ASP A 165 11.54 8.69 -6.02
CA ASP A 165 11.60 9.95 -6.74
C ASP A 165 11.00 11.06 -5.86
N ALA A 166 11.59 12.25 -5.92
CA ALA A 166 11.07 13.41 -5.22
C ALA A 166 10.94 14.62 -6.14
N SER A 167 9.84 15.36 -5.98
CA SER A 167 9.69 16.65 -6.63
C SER A 167 9.04 17.65 -5.70
N TYR A 168 9.01 18.91 -6.10
CA TYR A 168 8.31 19.97 -5.36
C TYR A 168 6.79 19.74 -5.25
N GLN A 169 6.24 18.75 -5.98
CA GLN A 169 4.84 18.36 -5.86
C GLN A 169 4.61 17.27 -4.79
N GLY A 170 5.61 16.44 -4.51
CA GLY A 170 5.47 15.30 -3.59
C GLY A 170 6.61 14.29 -3.70
N LEU A 171 6.53 13.27 -2.85
CA LEU A 171 7.40 12.11 -2.83
C LEU A 171 6.64 10.93 -3.42
N ASP A 172 7.30 10.15 -4.27
CA ASP A 172 6.77 8.94 -4.87
C ASP A 172 7.77 7.79 -4.73
N CYS A 173 7.25 6.59 -4.46
CA CYS A 173 8.06 5.39 -4.33
C CYS A 173 7.33 4.19 -4.94
N VAL A 174 8.11 3.23 -5.44
CA VAL A 174 7.63 1.94 -5.92
C VAL A 174 8.44 0.83 -5.25
N LEU A 175 7.76 -0.10 -4.59
CA LEU A 175 8.37 -1.32 -4.08
C LEU A 175 8.20 -2.43 -5.10
N MET A 176 9.30 -3.03 -5.51
CA MET A 176 9.34 -4.13 -6.47
C MET A 176 10.12 -5.32 -5.92
N GLN A 177 9.80 -6.51 -6.43
CA GLN A 177 10.58 -7.73 -6.24
C GLN A 177 10.46 -8.56 -7.52
N ASP A 178 11.57 -9.14 -7.99
CA ASP A 178 11.63 -9.96 -9.21
C ASP A 178 10.97 -9.31 -10.44
N GLY A 179 11.16 -7.99 -10.60
CA GLY A 179 10.60 -7.21 -11.71
C GLY A 179 9.09 -6.99 -11.65
N ARG A 180 8.42 -7.34 -10.55
CA ARG A 180 6.99 -7.13 -10.32
C ARG A 180 6.76 -6.09 -9.23
N VAL A 181 5.68 -5.33 -9.36
CA VAL A 181 5.33 -4.29 -8.37
C VAL A 181 4.58 -4.92 -7.21
N ILE A 182 5.05 -4.66 -5.99
CA ILE A 182 4.39 -5.05 -4.75
C ILE A 182 3.47 -3.94 -4.27
N ALA A 183 3.94 -2.69 -4.30
CA ALA A 183 3.15 -1.55 -3.87
C ALA A 183 3.68 -0.22 -4.42
N TYR A 184 2.76 0.70 -4.70
CA TYR A 184 3.04 2.11 -4.89
C TYR A 184 2.84 2.88 -3.58
N ALA A 185 3.65 3.90 -3.35
CA ALA A 185 3.48 4.83 -2.25
C ALA A 185 3.71 6.26 -2.74
N SER A 186 2.88 7.19 -2.29
CA SER A 186 3.03 8.59 -2.63
C SER A 186 2.54 9.48 -1.49
N ARG A 187 3.11 10.68 -1.39
CA ARG A 187 2.75 11.67 -0.38
C ARG A 187 3.04 13.10 -0.86
N GLN A 188 2.13 14.03 -0.60
CA GLN A 188 2.41 15.47 -0.75
C GLN A 188 3.44 15.94 0.29
N LEU A 189 4.26 16.91 -0.11
CA LEU A 189 5.22 17.54 0.81
C LEU A 189 4.50 18.22 1.98
N CYS A 190 5.04 18.04 3.18
CA CYS A 190 4.65 18.83 4.33
C CYS A 190 5.11 20.30 4.13
N PRO A 191 4.45 21.28 4.78
CA PRO A 191 4.77 22.70 4.58
C PRO A 191 6.25 23.07 4.78
N HIS A 192 6.94 22.39 5.69
CA HIS A 192 8.36 22.61 5.96
C HIS A 192 9.28 21.93 4.92
N GLU A 193 8.83 20.83 4.30
CA GLU A 193 9.57 20.10 3.26
C GLU A 193 9.60 20.85 1.93
N VAL A 194 8.61 21.71 1.67
CA VAL A 194 8.58 22.58 0.47
C VAL A 194 9.86 23.42 0.33
N ASN A 195 10.48 23.78 1.46
CA ASN A 195 11.70 24.58 1.50
C ASN A 195 12.99 23.73 1.48
N TYR A 196 12.88 22.41 1.31
CA TYR A 196 14.05 21.55 1.29
C TYR A 196 14.77 21.69 -0.06
N PRO A 197 16.12 21.67 -0.05
CA PRO A 197 16.86 21.51 -1.29
C PRO A 197 16.58 20.12 -1.89
N THR A 198 16.72 19.98 -3.21
CA THR A 198 16.41 18.75 -3.94
C THR A 198 17.05 17.50 -3.33
N HIS A 199 18.33 17.56 -2.94
CA HIS A 199 19.00 16.43 -2.31
C HIS A 199 18.36 15.98 -0.97
N ASP A 200 17.77 16.89 -0.20
CA ASP A 200 17.05 16.56 1.03
C ASP A 200 15.64 16.02 0.73
N LEU A 201 15.01 16.45 -0.37
CA LEU A 201 13.73 15.90 -0.83
C LEU A 201 13.89 14.44 -1.29
N GLU A 202 14.94 14.17 -2.05
CA GLU A 202 15.29 12.81 -2.49
C GLU A 202 15.53 11.90 -1.30
N LEU A 203 16.29 12.37 -0.31
CA LEU A 203 16.48 11.64 0.94
C LEU A 203 15.16 11.45 1.71
N ALA A 204 14.27 12.44 1.69
CA ALA A 204 12.95 12.32 2.30
C ALA A 204 12.09 11.25 1.63
N ALA A 205 12.18 11.06 0.31
CA ALA A 205 11.50 9.99 -0.41
C ALA A 205 11.99 8.61 0.04
N VAL A 206 13.31 8.42 0.17
CA VAL A 206 13.89 7.18 0.71
C VAL A 206 13.40 6.92 2.13
N VAL A 207 13.49 7.92 3.02
CA VAL A 207 13.02 7.81 4.42
C VAL A 207 11.52 7.50 4.47
N PHE A 208 10.73 8.07 3.57
CA PHE A 208 9.31 7.80 3.46
C PHE A 208 9.04 6.34 3.06
N ALA A 209 9.74 5.83 2.04
CA ALA A 209 9.66 4.43 1.59
C ALA A 209 9.99 3.43 2.72
N LEU A 210 11.08 3.68 3.44
CA LEU A 210 11.51 2.82 4.55
C LEU A 210 10.50 2.81 5.69
N LYS A 211 9.92 3.96 6.02
CA LYS A 211 8.88 4.02 7.06
C LYS A 211 7.60 3.30 6.66
N ILE A 212 7.13 3.48 5.42
CA ILE A 212 5.87 2.87 4.99
C ILE A 212 6.01 1.36 4.80
N TRP A 213 7.14 0.90 4.29
CA TRP A 213 7.40 -0.52 4.01
C TRP A 213 8.34 -1.18 5.02
N ARG A 214 8.45 -0.63 6.23
CA ARG A 214 9.22 -1.24 7.32
C ARG A 214 8.85 -2.72 7.53
N HIS A 215 7.57 -3.05 7.39
CA HIS A 215 7.06 -4.42 7.52
C HIS A 215 7.53 -5.39 6.41
N TYR A 216 8.05 -4.87 5.29
CA TYR A 216 8.66 -5.68 4.22
C TYR A 216 10.18 -5.63 4.24
N LEU A 217 10.77 -4.49 4.58
CA LEU A 217 12.21 -4.23 4.40
C LEU A 217 13.04 -4.46 5.66
N TYR A 218 12.43 -4.51 6.84
CA TYR A 218 13.16 -4.63 8.10
C TYR A 218 13.70 -6.05 8.28
N GLY A 219 15.03 -6.20 8.37
CA GLY A 219 15.71 -7.49 8.48
C GLY A 219 15.92 -8.21 7.14
N GLU A 220 15.60 -7.56 6.03
CA GLU A 220 15.80 -8.08 4.67
C GLU A 220 16.84 -7.22 3.94
N THR A 221 17.60 -7.81 3.02
CA THR A 221 18.49 -7.04 2.14
C THR A 221 17.72 -6.48 0.95
N PHE A 222 17.94 -5.21 0.62
CA PHE A 222 17.26 -4.57 -0.51
C PHE A 222 18.11 -3.49 -1.18
N LYS A 223 17.69 -3.08 -2.37
CA LYS A 223 18.30 -1.99 -3.14
C LYS A 223 17.41 -0.76 -3.15
N ILE A 224 18.02 0.40 -2.96
CA ILE A 224 17.36 1.69 -3.21
C ILE A 224 17.90 2.24 -4.53
N LEU A 225 16.98 2.57 -5.43
CA LEU A 225 17.25 3.22 -6.70
C LEU A 225 16.66 4.64 -6.66
N THR A 226 17.54 5.62 -6.76
CA THR A 226 17.24 7.06 -6.81
C THR A 226 18.06 7.67 -7.95
N ASP A 227 17.53 8.70 -8.60
CA ASP A 227 18.21 9.43 -9.66
C ASP A 227 19.26 10.43 -9.13
N HIS A 228 19.31 10.64 -7.81
CA HIS A 228 20.17 11.65 -7.21
C HIS A 228 21.50 11.08 -6.68
N LYS A 229 22.55 11.17 -7.51
CA LYS A 229 23.89 10.60 -7.26
C LYS A 229 24.52 11.00 -5.91
N SER A 230 24.19 12.17 -5.35
CA SER A 230 24.76 12.58 -4.06
C SER A 230 24.34 11.69 -2.89
N LEU A 231 23.19 11.01 -2.97
CA LEU A 231 22.70 10.13 -1.90
C LEU A 231 23.57 8.90 -1.71
N LYS A 232 24.32 8.49 -2.74
CA LYS A 232 25.26 7.37 -2.65
C LYS A 232 26.31 7.56 -1.55
N TYR A 233 26.69 8.81 -1.26
CA TYR A 233 27.73 9.15 -0.29
C TYR A 233 27.16 9.70 1.02
N ILE A 234 25.84 9.61 1.24
CA ILE A 234 25.19 10.23 2.39
C ILE A 234 25.65 9.62 3.72
N LEU A 235 25.98 8.33 3.73
CA LEU A 235 26.46 7.60 4.92
C LEU A 235 27.89 7.97 5.30
N ASP A 236 28.72 8.38 4.34
CA ASP A 236 30.13 8.73 4.54
C ASP A 236 30.35 10.22 4.87
N LYS A 237 29.30 11.03 4.75
CA LYS A 237 29.39 12.48 4.91
C LYS A 237 29.59 12.86 6.38
N LYS A 238 30.67 13.57 6.69
CA LYS A 238 31.00 14.04 8.05
C LYS A 238 30.10 15.18 8.51
N ASP A 239 29.82 16.14 7.63
CA ASP A 239 29.02 17.32 7.94
C ASP A 239 27.56 17.13 7.55
N LEU A 240 26.80 16.61 8.50
CA LEU A 240 25.36 16.37 8.39
C LEU A 240 24.58 17.39 9.23
N ASN A 241 23.51 17.94 8.65
CA ASN A 241 22.57 18.75 9.41
C ASN A 241 21.75 17.88 10.40
N SER A 242 21.09 18.49 11.39
CA SER A 242 20.36 17.75 12.44
C SER A 242 19.26 16.83 11.90
N ARG A 243 18.66 17.15 10.74
CA ARG A 243 17.63 16.34 10.09
C ARG A 243 18.26 15.10 9.43
N GLN A 244 19.31 15.30 8.64
CA GLN A 244 20.06 14.24 7.98
C GLN A 244 20.62 13.24 8.99
N ARG A 245 21.10 13.69 10.16
CA ARG A 245 21.55 12.79 11.24
C ARG A 245 20.44 11.83 11.70
N ARG A 246 19.25 12.35 12.00
CA ARG A 246 18.09 11.52 12.40
C ARG A 246 17.67 10.54 11.31
N TRP A 247 17.77 10.95 10.04
CA TRP A 247 17.44 10.08 8.91
C TRP A 247 18.50 9.00 8.69
N ILE A 248 19.77 9.30 8.92
CA ILE A 248 20.85 8.30 8.86
C ILE A 248 20.74 7.30 10.00
N GLU A 249 20.35 7.71 11.20
CA GLU A 249 20.04 6.77 12.29
C GLU A 249 18.96 5.78 11.85
N LEU A 250 17.88 6.26 11.23
CA LEU A 250 16.85 5.37 10.67
C LEU A 250 17.41 4.46 9.56
N LEU A 251 18.24 4.98 8.66
CA LEU A 251 18.82 4.18 7.58
C LEU A 251 19.69 3.03 8.11
N LYS A 252 20.38 3.25 9.24
CA LYS A 252 21.21 2.24 9.90
C LYS A 252 20.41 1.11 10.57
N ASP A 253 19.10 1.26 10.73
CA ASP A 253 18.23 0.18 11.19
C ASP A 253 18.00 -0.89 10.09
N TYR A 254 18.45 -0.64 8.86
CA TYR A 254 18.27 -1.48 7.69
C TYR A 254 19.62 -1.96 7.15
N ASP A 255 19.62 -3.15 6.55
CA ASP A 255 20.81 -3.83 6.02
C ASP A 255 21.08 -3.51 4.53
#